data_AF-A0A5C7QII1-F1
#
_entry.id   AF-A0A5C7QII1-F1
#
_cell.length_a   1.000
_cell.length_b   1.000
_cell.length_c   1.000
_cell.angle_alpha   90.00
_cell.angle_beta   90.00
_cell.angle_gamma   90.00
#
_symmetry.space_group_name_H-M   'P 1'
#
loop_
_entity.id
_entity.type
_entity.pdbx_description
1 polymer ?
#
loop_
_entity_poly.entity_id
_entity_poly.type
_entity_poly.pdbx_seq_one_letter_code
_entity_poly.pdbx_strand_id
1 'polypeptide(L)'
;MIQRWDDLTPEEQARYEDREKLLAQLAAVTQRAEAAEVALALATNSTPGKGTGVWVPLDKWQELQDRLLALQVDAGTLVRLRDDTDNILWSLKPENVPGAINWGDLGTRETQEIIDEQRRWYRVIIEEADPVNPDLHAAVLASLVALGWKADDVEIETAW
;
A
#
# COMPACT_ATOMS: atom_id res chain seq x y z
N MET A 1 9.19 -20.45 21.46
CA MET A 1 10.37 -19.59 21.70
C MET A 1 10.35 -18.58 20.56
N ILE A 2 9.97 -17.34 20.84
CA ILE A 2 9.91 -16.29 19.80
C ILE A 2 11.34 -15.77 19.67
N GLN A 3 11.96 -16.02 18.52
CA GLN A 3 13.29 -15.51 18.19
C GLN A 3 13.15 -14.01 17.92
N ARG A 4 13.90 -13.15 18.62
CA ARG A 4 13.79 -11.70 18.40
C ARG A 4 14.51 -11.35 17.10
N TRP A 5 14.01 -10.35 16.40
CA TRP A 5 14.56 -9.88 15.12
C TRP A 5 16.06 -9.53 15.22
N ASP A 6 16.45 -8.88 16.32
CA ASP A 6 17.84 -8.50 16.61
C ASP A 6 18.76 -9.70 16.89
N ASP A 7 18.19 -10.88 17.16
CA ASP A 7 18.95 -12.11 17.37
C ASP A 7 19.23 -12.85 16.04
N LEU A 8 18.68 -12.38 14.92
CA LEU A 8 18.90 -12.95 13.60
C LEU A 8 20.18 -12.39 12.97
N THR A 9 20.90 -13.25 12.25
CA THR A 9 22.03 -12.80 11.45
C THR A 9 21.55 -11.92 10.28
N PRO A 10 22.40 -11.03 9.74
CA PRO A 10 22.04 -10.22 8.57
C PRO A 10 21.56 -11.04 7.36
N GLU A 11 22.12 -12.24 7.15
CA GLU A 11 21.67 -13.15 6.09
C GLU A 11 20.27 -13.75 6.36
N GLU A 12 19.90 -13.95 7.62
CA GLU A 12 18.57 -14.42 7.99
C GLU A 12 17.54 -13.29 7.89
N GLN A 13 17.88 -12.08 8.32
CA GLN A 13 17.04 -10.88 8.15
C GLN A 13 16.77 -10.61 6.66
N ALA A 14 17.80 -10.67 5.81
CA ALA A 14 17.64 -10.50 4.35
C ALA A 14 16.70 -11.55 3.73
N ARG A 15 16.69 -12.80 4.24
CA ARG A 15 15.75 -13.84 3.78
C ARG A 15 14.30 -13.55 4.18
N TYR A 16 14.07 -12.89 5.32
CA TYR A 16 12.73 -12.46 5.72
C TYR A 16 12.27 -11.25 4.90
N GLU A 17 13.13 -10.27 4.64
CA GLU A 17 12.83 -9.14 3.75
C GLU A 17 12.52 -9.59 2.32
N ASP A 18 13.29 -10.54 1.77
CA ASP A 18 13.01 -11.13 0.46
C ASP A 18 11.69 -11.90 0.44
N ARG A 19 11.36 -12.59 1.55
CA ARG A 19 10.07 -13.27 1.69
C ARG A 19 8.92 -12.27 1.73
N GLU A 20 9.04 -11.16 2.45
CA GLU A 20 8.03 -10.11 2.50
C GLU A 20 7.83 -9.44 1.14
N LYS A 21 8.92 -9.13 0.42
CA LYS A 21 8.85 -8.63 -0.97
C LYS A 21 8.15 -9.63 -1.90
N LEU A 22 8.47 -10.92 -1.79
CA LEU A 22 7.82 -11.97 -2.58
C LEU A 22 6.33 -12.11 -2.23
N LEU A 23 5.97 -11.97 -0.95
CA LEU A 23 4.58 -11.96 -0.51
C LEU A 23 3.82 -10.72 -1.01
N ALA A 24 4.45 -9.54 -1.00
CA ALA A 24 3.88 -8.32 -1.55
C ALA A 24 3.70 -8.40 -3.09
N GLN A 25 4.69 -8.94 -3.80
CA GLN A 25 4.60 -9.20 -5.23
C GLN A 25 3.51 -10.23 -5.54
N LEU A 26 3.41 -11.30 -4.75
CA LEU A 26 2.37 -12.32 -4.89
C LEU A 26 0.99 -11.74 -4.59
N ALA A 27 0.84 -10.90 -3.57
CA ALA A 27 -0.39 -10.19 -3.25
C ALA A 27 -0.82 -9.26 -4.39
N ALA A 28 0.09 -8.46 -4.97
CA ALA A 28 -0.20 -7.60 -6.11
C ALA A 28 -0.59 -8.39 -7.37
N VAL A 29 0.07 -9.53 -7.63
CA VAL A 29 -0.30 -10.45 -8.72
C VAL A 29 -1.65 -11.10 -8.46
N THR A 30 -1.94 -11.48 -7.23
CA THR A 30 -3.21 -12.12 -6.82
C THR A 30 -4.35 -11.11 -6.93
N GLN A 31 -4.16 -9.87 -6.49
CA GLN A 31 -5.14 -8.80 -6.63
C GLN A 31 -5.45 -8.47 -8.09
N ARG A 32 -4.41 -8.47 -8.97
CA ARG A 32 -4.60 -8.35 -10.42
C ARG A 32 -5.29 -9.56 -11.04
N ALA A 33 -4.99 -10.77 -10.58
CA ALA A 33 -5.62 -11.99 -11.04
C ALA A 33 -7.09 -12.06 -10.61
N GLU A 34 -7.42 -11.68 -9.37
CA GLU A 34 -8.79 -11.59 -8.86
C GLU A 34 -9.58 -10.51 -9.59
N ALA A 35 -9.01 -9.33 -9.80
CA ALA A 35 -9.65 -8.28 -10.59
C ALA A 35 -9.89 -8.75 -12.05
N ALA A 36 -8.94 -9.48 -12.64
CA ALA A 36 -9.08 -10.05 -13.98
C ALA A 36 -10.12 -11.17 -14.03
N GLU A 37 -10.22 -12.04 -13.01
CA GLU A 37 -11.25 -13.08 -12.90
C GLU A 37 -12.64 -12.47 -12.72
N VAL A 38 -12.78 -11.46 -11.85
CA VAL A 38 -14.05 -10.75 -11.66
C VAL A 38 -14.45 -10.01 -12.93
N ALA A 39 -13.51 -9.32 -13.60
CA ALA A 39 -13.76 -8.67 -14.87
C ALA A 39 -14.10 -9.68 -15.99
N LEU A 40 -13.46 -10.86 -16.01
CA LEU A 40 -13.77 -11.94 -16.93
C LEU A 40 -15.15 -12.55 -16.64
N ALA A 41 -15.52 -12.73 -15.37
CA ALA A 41 -16.86 -13.19 -14.96
C ALA A 41 -17.93 -12.18 -15.37
N LEU A 42 -17.67 -10.88 -15.23
CA LEU A 42 -18.55 -9.83 -15.75
C LEU A 42 -18.60 -9.86 -17.29
N ALA A 43 -17.46 -9.94 -17.96
CA ALA A 43 -17.38 -9.95 -19.42
C ALA A 43 -17.98 -11.21 -20.07
N THR A 44 -17.90 -12.37 -19.42
CA THR A 44 -18.47 -13.64 -19.93
C THR A 44 -19.97 -13.75 -19.68
N ASN A 45 -20.50 -13.09 -18.65
CA ASN A 45 -21.93 -13.03 -18.34
C ASN A 45 -22.59 -11.74 -18.87
N SER A 46 -21.94 -11.09 -19.83
CA SER A 46 -22.33 -9.78 -20.34
C SER A 46 -23.66 -9.85 -21.09
N THR A 47 -24.72 -9.55 -20.35
CA THR A 47 -26.02 -8.95 -20.69
C THR A 47 -27.12 -9.75 -19.99
N PRO A 48 -27.86 -9.17 -19.03
CA PRO A 48 -29.13 -9.74 -18.59
C PRO A 48 -30.01 -9.98 -19.82
N GLY A 49 -30.19 -11.24 -20.20
CA GLY A 49 -31.09 -11.65 -21.26
C GLY A 49 -30.54 -11.83 -22.68
N LYS A 50 -29.23 -11.70 -22.97
CA LYS A 50 -28.69 -12.11 -24.30
C LYS A 50 -27.29 -12.70 -24.25
N GLY A 51 -27.23 -14.04 -24.24
CA GLY A 51 -26.43 -14.73 -25.26
C GLY A 51 -25.05 -15.29 -24.93
N THR A 52 -24.78 -15.83 -23.74
CA THR A 52 -23.63 -16.73 -23.48
C THR A 52 -23.92 -17.77 -22.39
N GLY A 53 -25.12 -18.35 -22.36
CA GLY A 53 -25.39 -19.65 -21.70
C GLY A 53 -25.23 -19.77 -20.18
N VAL A 54 -24.70 -18.77 -19.47
CA VAL A 54 -24.53 -18.77 -18.01
C VAL A 54 -25.35 -17.62 -17.44
N TRP A 55 -26.37 -17.97 -16.65
CA TRP A 55 -27.18 -16.99 -15.95
C TRP A 55 -26.56 -16.72 -14.58
N VAL A 56 -26.12 -15.49 -14.36
CA VAL A 56 -25.71 -15.02 -13.03
C VAL A 56 -26.89 -14.25 -12.42
N PRO A 57 -27.31 -14.61 -11.19
CA PRO A 57 -28.27 -13.83 -10.43
C PRO A 57 -27.86 -12.35 -10.32
N LEU A 58 -28.82 -11.42 -10.38
CA LEU A 58 -28.56 -9.97 -10.38
C LEU A 58 -27.82 -9.50 -9.12
N ASP A 59 -28.11 -10.10 -7.97
CA ASP A 59 -27.43 -9.90 -6.70
C ASP A 59 -25.94 -10.27 -6.78
N LYS A 60 -25.63 -11.43 -7.37
CA LYS A 60 -24.24 -11.85 -7.61
C LYS A 60 -23.52 -10.94 -8.61
N TRP A 61 -24.24 -10.44 -9.60
CA TRP A 61 -23.69 -9.49 -10.57
C TRP A 61 -23.33 -8.16 -9.89
N GLN A 62 -24.21 -7.64 -9.02
CA GLN A 62 -23.94 -6.43 -8.25
C GLN A 62 -22.77 -6.63 -7.29
N GLU A 63 -22.71 -7.76 -6.58
CA GLU A 63 -21.60 -8.11 -5.70
C GLU A 63 -20.24 -8.11 -6.44
N LEU A 64 -20.19 -8.69 -7.65
CA LEU A 64 -18.98 -8.68 -8.47
C LEU A 64 -18.58 -7.27 -8.92
N GLN A 65 -19.54 -6.41 -9.25
CA GLN A 65 -19.27 -5.01 -9.58
C GLN A 65 -18.72 -4.23 -8.39
N ASP A 66 -19.31 -4.40 -7.21
CA ASP A 66 -18.88 -3.73 -5.98
C ASP A 66 -17.47 -4.20 -5.58
N ARG A 67 -17.17 -5.50 -5.72
CA ARG A 67 -15.83 -6.06 -5.50
C ARG A 67 -14.80 -5.50 -6.48
N LEU A 68 -15.14 -5.41 -7.77
CA LEU A 68 -14.24 -4.83 -8.78
C LEU A 68 -13.96 -3.35 -8.47
N LEU A 69 -14.99 -2.59 -8.11
CA LEU A 69 -14.87 -1.17 -7.78
C LEU A 69 -14.00 -0.97 -6.53
N ALA A 70 -14.20 -1.78 -5.48
CA ALA A 70 -13.37 -1.75 -4.27
C ALA A 70 -11.88 -1.99 -4.62
N LEU A 71 -11.58 -3.05 -5.38
CA LEU A 71 -10.21 -3.36 -5.81
C LEU A 71 -9.57 -2.23 -6.64
N GLN A 72 -10.36 -1.54 -7.48
CA GLN A 72 -9.89 -0.40 -8.27
C GLN A 72 -9.62 0.85 -7.41
N VAL A 73 -10.50 1.14 -6.45
CA VAL A 73 -10.33 2.24 -5.49
C VAL A 73 -9.09 2.02 -4.62
N ASP A 74 -8.85 0.77 -4.22
CA ASP A 74 -7.71 0.40 -3.36
C ASP A 74 -6.37 0.59 -4.09
N ALA A 75 -6.28 0.17 -5.35
CA ALA A 75 -5.11 0.43 -6.20
C ALA A 75 -4.89 1.93 -6.43
N GLY A 76 -5.96 2.71 -6.62
CA GLY A 76 -5.87 4.18 -6.74
C GLY A 76 -5.43 4.85 -5.43
N THR A 77 -5.78 4.27 -4.28
CA THR A 77 -5.46 4.82 -2.96
C THR A 77 -3.96 4.69 -2.66
N LEU A 78 -3.35 3.52 -2.93
CA LEU A 78 -1.91 3.34 -2.75
C LEU A 78 -1.08 4.23 -3.67
N VAL A 79 -1.47 4.37 -4.94
CA VAL A 79 -0.81 5.28 -5.88
C VAL A 79 -0.91 6.73 -5.40
N ARG A 80 -2.11 7.16 -4.97
CA ARG A 80 -2.29 8.50 -4.41
C ARG A 80 -1.44 8.72 -3.16
N LEU A 81 -1.38 7.75 -2.26
CA LEU A 81 -0.58 7.85 -1.03
C LEU A 81 0.90 8.05 -1.34
N ARG A 82 1.42 7.30 -2.32
CA ARG A 82 2.78 7.44 -2.80
C ARG A 82 3.01 8.84 -3.38
N ASP A 83 2.18 9.26 -4.32
CA ASP A 83 2.33 10.55 -5.00
C ASP A 83 2.22 11.72 -4.01
N ASP A 84 1.26 11.67 -3.08
CA ASP A 84 1.10 12.66 -2.02
C ASP A 84 2.36 12.70 -1.12
N THR A 85 2.90 11.54 -0.74
CA THR A 85 4.12 11.46 0.09
C THR A 85 5.34 11.99 -0.64
N ASP A 86 5.57 11.61 -1.90
CA ASP A 86 6.71 12.11 -2.70
C ASP A 86 6.64 13.63 -2.88
N ASN A 87 5.46 14.17 -3.17
CA ASN A 87 5.26 15.61 -3.27
C ASN A 87 5.55 16.34 -1.95
N ILE A 88 5.16 15.74 -0.81
CA ILE A 88 5.48 16.27 0.51
C ILE A 88 7.00 16.28 0.71
N LEU A 89 7.68 15.14 0.49
CA LEU A 89 9.12 15.02 0.65
C LEU A 89 9.88 16.04 -0.19
N TRP A 90 9.48 16.26 -1.45
CA TRP A 90 10.07 17.28 -2.32
C TRP A 90 9.79 18.72 -1.88
N SER A 91 8.72 18.95 -1.11
CA SER A 91 8.36 20.27 -0.58
C SER A 91 9.04 20.59 0.76
N LEU A 92 9.48 19.56 1.49
CA LEU A 92 10.18 19.71 2.76
C LEU A 92 11.57 20.32 2.53
N LYS A 93 12.08 20.98 3.56
CA LYS A 93 13.39 21.60 3.53
C LYS A 93 14.26 21.08 4.68
N PRO A 94 15.58 20.94 4.47
CA PRO A 94 16.53 20.55 5.52
C PRO A 94 16.43 21.37 6.80
N GLU A 95 16.16 22.67 6.66
CA GLU A 95 16.01 23.62 7.77
C GLU A 95 14.79 23.36 8.67
N ASN A 96 13.81 22.59 8.20
CA ASN A 96 12.55 22.34 8.89
C ASN A 96 12.45 20.94 9.50
N VAL A 97 13.35 20.02 9.16
CA VAL A 97 13.33 18.62 9.64
C VAL A 97 14.75 18.21 10.05
N PRO A 98 15.09 18.36 11.33
CA PRO A 98 16.37 17.89 11.86
C PRO A 98 16.57 16.38 11.62
N GLY A 99 17.82 15.96 11.42
CA GLY A 99 18.18 14.53 11.36
C GLY A 99 17.84 13.80 10.04
N ALA A 100 17.15 14.43 9.09
CA ALA A 100 16.99 13.85 7.76
C ALA A 100 18.28 14.11 6.97
N ILE A 101 18.77 13.03 6.37
CA ILE A 101 20.01 12.97 5.60
C ILE A 101 19.66 12.64 4.14
N ASN A 102 20.58 12.86 3.20
CA ASN A 102 20.37 12.52 1.79
C ASN A 102 19.11 13.12 1.12
N TRP A 103 18.81 14.39 1.43
CA TRP A 103 17.67 15.16 0.89
C TRP A 103 17.49 15.15 -0.64
N GLY A 104 18.54 14.87 -1.42
CA GLY A 104 18.43 14.77 -2.88
C GLY A 104 17.75 13.48 -3.37
N ASP A 105 17.77 12.44 -2.54
CA ASP A 105 17.31 11.08 -2.88
C ASP A 105 16.16 10.60 -1.97
N LEU A 106 15.67 11.46 -1.05
CA LEU A 106 14.49 11.17 -0.24
C LEU A 106 13.27 10.92 -1.14
N GLY A 107 12.65 9.76 -0.94
CA GLY A 107 11.47 9.37 -1.69
C GLY A 107 10.74 8.20 -1.06
N THR A 108 9.53 7.98 -1.54
CA THR A 108 8.71 6.83 -1.18
C THR A 108 9.22 5.61 -1.93
N ARG A 109 9.77 4.66 -1.18
CA ARG A 109 10.20 3.37 -1.72
C ARG A 109 9.01 2.46 -1.98
N GLU A 110 8.09 2.40 -1.01
CA GLU A 110 6.96 1.49 -1.07
C GLU A 110 5.75 2.02 -0.31
N THR A 111 4.56 1.70 -0.80
CA THR A 111 3.30 1.86 -0.07
C THR A 111 2.62 0.51 0.02
N GLN A 112 2.15 0.17 1.20
CA GLN A 112 1.53 -1.10 1.49
C GLN A 112 0.17 -0.89 2.12
N GLU A 113 -0.75 -1.78 1.78
CA GLU A 113 -1.97 -1.94 2.53
C GLU A 113 -1.78 -3.06 3.55
N ILE A 114 -2.02 -2.74 4.82
CA ILE A 114 -1.94 -3.68 5.92
C ILE A 114 -3.35 -3.94 6.43
N ILE A 115 -3.70 -5.22 6.52
CA ILE A 115 -4.99 -5.70 7.02
C ILE A 115 -4.71 -6.73 8.10
N ASP A 116 -5.24 -6.48 9.29
CA ASP A 116 -5.30 -7.47 10.37
C ASP A 116 -6.76 -7.72 10.79
N GLU A 117 -6.95 -8.51 11.86
CA GLU A 117 -8.28 -8.84 12.37
C GLU A 117 -9.05 -7.64 12.96
N GLN A 118 -8.36 -6.53 13.24
CA GLN A 118 -8.87 -5.39 14.00
C GLN A 118 -9.06 -4.14 13.14
N ARG A 119 -8.21 -3.94 12.13
CA ARG A 119 -8.23 -2.75 11.28
C ARG A 119 -7.52 -2.95 9.95
N ARG A 120 -7.77 -2.00 9.06
CA ARG A 120 -7.09 -1.81 7.78
C ARG A 120 -6.42 -0.43 7.80
N TRP A 121 -5.15 -0.36 7.44
CA TRP A 121 -4.39 0.89 7.37
C TRP A 121 -3.34 0.81 6.26
N TYR A 122 -2.73 1.94 5.96
CA TYR A 122 -1.71 2.06 4.94
C TYR A 122 -0.36 2.34 5.57
N ARG A 123 0.68 1.68 5.09
CA ARG A 123 2.06 1.94 5.48
C ARG A 123 2.82 2.58 4.32
N VAL A 124 3.60 3.60 4.63
CA VAL A 124 4.50 4.27 3.68
C VAL A 124 5.93 4.10 4.16
N ILE A 125 6.78 3.56 3.29
CA ILE A 125 8.20 3.37 3.56
C ILE A 125 8.99 4.44 2.81
N ILE A 126 9.68 5.29 3.55
CA ILE A 126 10.54 6.37 3.05
C ILE A 126 11.99 5.88 3.10
N GLU A 127 12.70 5.92 1.97
CA GLU A 127 14.09 5.48 1.84
C GLU A 127 15.08 6.65 1.96
N GLU A 128 16.36 6.33 2.20
CA GLU A 128 17.46 7.29 2.42
C GLU A 128 17.27 8.20 3.66
N ALA A 129 16.43 7.77 4.61
CA ALA A 129 16.16 8.47 5.85
C ALA A 129 16.77 7.71 7.05
N ASP A 130 17.16 8.45 8.10
CA ASP A 130 17.50 7.81 9.38
C ASP A 130 16.29 6.97 9.87
N PRO A 131 16.45 5.66 10.16
CA PRO A 131 15.39 4.75 10.60
C PRO A 131 14.69 5.20 11.87
N VAL A 132 15.27 6.16 12.59
CA VAL A 132 14.71 6.75 13.80
C VAL A 132 14.67 8.27 13.67
N ASN A 133 14.08 8.79 12.58
CA ASN A 133 13.78 10.21 12.44
C ASN A 133 12.32 10.55 12.80
N PRO A 134 12.01 10.85 14.08
CA PRO A 134 10.65 11.21 14.49
C PRO A 134 10.18 12.54 13.90
N ASP A 135 11.08 13.46 13.57
CA ASP A 135 10.73 14.76 13.02
C ASP A 135 10.26 14.64 11.56
N LEU A 136 10.91 13.77 10.77
CA LEU A 136 10.50 13.47 9.40
C LEU A 136 9.15 12.75 9.38
N HIS A 137 8.97 11.76 10.26
CA HIS A 137 7.69 11.09 10.43
C HIS A 137 6.58 12.11 10.75
N ALA A 138 6.79 12.95 11.77
CA ALA A 138 5.80 13.94 12.17
C ALA A 138 5.48 14.93 11.05
N ALA A 139 6.48 15.40 10.31
CA ALA A 139 6.30 16.33 9.19
C ALA A 139 5.50 15.72 8.04
N VAL A 140 5.82 14.47 7.67
CA VAL A 140 5.11 13.76 6.59
C VAL A 140 3.68 13.44 7.00
N LEU A 141 3.47 12.89 8.20
CA LEU A 141 2.14 12.55 8.70
C LEU A 141 1.24 13.80 8.82
N ALA A 142 1.76 14.90 9.37
CA ALA A 142 1.01 16.15 9.47
C ALA A 142 0.60 16.69 8.10
N SER A 143 1.48 16.57 7.11
CA SER A 143 1.21 17.02 5.73
C SER A 143 0.20 16.12 5.02
N LEU A 144 0.26 14.80 5.21
CA LEU A 144 -0.75 13.86 4.70
C LEU A 144 -2.12 14.13 5.34
N VAL A 145 -2.17 14.40 6.64
CA VAL A 145 -3.42 14.79 7.32
C VAL A 145 -3.99 16.09 6.74
N ALA A 146 -3.15 17.06 6.41
CA ALA A 146 -3.58 18.30 5.74
C ALA A 146 -4.16 18.05 4.33
N LEU A 147 -3.75 16.97 3.64
CA LEU A 147 -4.30 16.51 2.36
C LEU A 147 -5.57 15.64 2.51
N GLY A 148 -6.02 15.41 3.74
CA GLY A 148 -7.26 14.70 4.05
C GLY A 148 -7.09 13.22 4.40
N TRP A 149 -5.85 12.73 4.57
CA TRP A 149 -5.59 11.40 5.13
C TRP A 149 -5.93 11.39 6.63
N LYS A 150 -6.38 10.24 7.16
CA LYS A 150 -6.57 10.11 8.61
C LYS A 150 -5.28 9.61 9.25
N ALA A 151 -4.88 10.24 10.36
CA ALA A 151 -3.66 9.88 11.07
C ALA A 151 -3.67 8.41 11.53
N ASP A 152 -4.83 7.89 11.96
CA ASP A 152 -4.95 6.51 12.44
C ASP A 152 -4.89 5.46 11.31
N ASP A 153 -5.11 5.89 10.06
CA ASP A 153 -5.15 5.05 8.87
C ASP A 153 -3.79 5.04 8.13
N VAL A 154 -2.79 5.79 8.59
CA VAL A 154 -1.47 5.90 7.94
C VAL A 154 -0.34 5.67 8.94
N GLU A 155 0.58 4.78 8.59
CA GLU A 155 1.81 4.50 9.31
C GLU A 155 3.01 4.91 8.44
N ILE A 156 3.97 5.66 8.99
CA ILE A 156 5.20 6.01 8.30
C ILE A 156 6.35 5.19 8.88
N GLU A 157 7.12 4.57 7.99
CA GLU A 157 8.34 3.85 8.28
C GLU A 157 9.50 4.52 7.51
N THR A 158 10.64 4.72 8.17
CA THR A 158 11.86 5.20 7.52
C THR A 158 12.89 4.08 7.44
N ALA A 159 13.56 3.98 6.31
CA ALA A 159 14.58 2.97 6.03
C ALA A 159 15.81 3.60 5.39
N TRP A 160 16.98 2.97 5.62
CA TRP A 160 18.20 3.23 4.87
C TRP A 160 18.17 2.55 3.51
#